data_AF-A0AAD7EUG9-F1
#
_entry.id   AF-A0AAD7EUG9-F1
#
_cell.length_a   1.000
_cell.length_b   1.000
_cell.length_c   1.000
_cell.angle_alpha   90.00
_cell.angle_beta   90.00
_cell.angle_gamma   90.00
#
_symmetry.space_group_name_H-M   'P 1'
#
loop_
_entity.id
_entity.type
_entity.pdbx_description
1 polymer ?
#
loop_
_entity_poly.entity_id
_entity_poly.type
_entity_poly.pdbx_seq_one_letter_code
_entity_poly.pdbx_strand_id
1 'polypeptide(L)'
;MNPTLCYGPFTPHFSLPTSDLGAISRNLFVYNLLFPGTFPSLTPYIDVRDVARAHLRALHSPLTSQVGRKRILLSSSYGQPLQKRLELIANQRFALKERLITATPQMTEALDVLPINFKRVEEVLGMKTVNFHSVEETILDTVDALIEVEAQWRSAGHPIVTPTPGF
;
A
#
# COMPACT_ATOMS: atom_id res chain seq x y z
N MET A 1 -11.28 6.68 -11.81
CA MET A 1 -10.46 5.49 -11.51
C MET A 1 -11.06 4.79 -10.30
N ASN A 2 -10.95 3.46 -10.21
CA ASN A 2 -11.45 2.70 -9.06
C ASN A 2 -10.28 1.88 -8.51
N PRO A 3 -9.40 2.47 -7.67
CA PRO A 3 -8.27 1.75 -7.09
C PRO A 3 -8.73 0.80 -5.98
N THR A 4 -7.96 -0.26 -5.75
CA THR A 4 -8.02 -1.06 -4.53
C THR A 4 -7.35 -0.33 -3.36
N LEU A 5 -6.99 -1.03 -2.27
CA LEU A 5 -6.34 -0.38 -1.13
C LEU A 5 -5.00 0.25 -1.57
N CYS A 6 -4.85 1.54 -1.30
CA CYS A 6 -3.66 2.28 -1.69
C CYS A 6 -2.61 2.21 -0.58
N TYR A 7 -1.43 1.68 -0.90
CA TYR A 7 -0.26 1.73 -0.04
C TYR A 7 0.85 2.53 -0.72
N GLY A 8 1.75 3.11 0.04
CA GLY A 8 2.94 3.74 -0.51
C GLY A 8 3.43 4.90 0.35
N PRO A 9 4.56 5.51 -0.04
CA PRO A 9 5.12 6.63 0.69
C PRO A 9 4.19 7.85 0.63
N PHE A 10 4.33 8.72 1.63
CA PHE A 10 3.70 10.03 1.59
C PHE A 10 4.44 10.95 0.62
N THR A 11 3.81 12.05 0.23
CA THR A 11 4.48 13.06 -0.60
C THR A 11 5.65 13.69 0.17
N PRO A 12 6.70 14.18 -0.52
CA PRO A 12 7.74 14.97 0.12
C PRO A 12 7.14 16.10 0.96
N HIS A 13 7.70 16.33 2.16
CA HIS A 13 7.24 17.33 3.13
C HIS A 13 5.85 17.09 3.72
N PHE A 14 5.25 15.91 3.50
CA PHE A 14 4.08 15.51 4.27
C PHE A 14 4.45 15.46 5.76
N SER A 15 3.66 16.13 6.58
CA SER A 15 3.87 16.14 8.02
C SER A 15 2.60 15.82 8.78
N LEU A 16 2.75 14.94 9.77
CA LEU A 16 1.73 14.60 10.74
C LEU A 16 2.28 14.94 12.12
N PRO A 17 2.02 16.15 12.64
CA PRO A 17 2.56 16.54 13.94
C PRO A 17 1.89 15.78 15.08
N THR A 18 0.65 15.33 14.90
CA THR A 18 -0.12 14.58 15.90
C THR A 18 -0.18 13.10 15.56
N SER A 19 -0.15 12.23 16.59
CA SER A 19 -0.30 10.77 16.47
C SER A 19 -1.71 10.31 16.12
N ASP A 20 -2.23 10.81 15.00
CA ASP A 20 -3.52 10.43 14.45
C ASP A 20 -3.35 9.28 13.44
N LEU A 21 -3.72 8.08 13.87
CA LEU A 21 -3.71 6.89 13.01
C LEU A 21 -4.70 7.00 11.83
N GLY A 22 -5.73 7.83 11.92
CA GLY A 22 -6.63 8.10 10.80
C GLY A 22 -5.92 8.85 9.67
N ALA A 23 -4.92 9.67 9.99
CA ALA A 23 -4.21 10.51 9.04
C ALA A 23 -3.21 9.74 8.16
N ILE A 24 -2.77 8.55 8.59
CA ILE A 24 -1.95 7.64 7.75
C ILE A 24 -2.81 6.80 6.78
N SER A 25 -4.14 6.93 6.82
CA SER A 25 -5.07 6.28 5.89
C SER A 25 -4.83 4.76 5.80
N ARG A 26 -4.88 4.17 4.60
CA ARG A 26 -4.72 2.73 4.38
C ARG A 26 -3.29 2.23 4.57
N ASN A 27 -2.29 3.10 4.74
CA ASN A 27 -0.97 2.67 5.21
C ASN A 27 -1.05 2.07 6.62
N LEU A 28 -2.14 2.30 7.38
CA LEU A 28 -2.42 1.61 8.65
C LEU A 28 -2.31 0.08 8.53
N PHE A 29 -2.71 -0.51 7.40
CA PHE A 29 -2.60 -1.96 7.18
C PHE A 29 -1.14 -2.44 7.15
N VAL A 30 -0.24 -1.63 6.58
CA VAL A 30 1.21 -1.89 6.60
C VAL A 30 1.79 -1.56 7.98
N TYR A 31 1.30 -0.50 8.63
CA TYR A 31 1.72 -0.10 9.97
C TYR A 31 1.41 -1.17 11.02
N ASN A 32 0.26 -1.85 10.92
CA ASN A 32 -0.14 -2.98 11.78
C ASN A 32 0.90 -4.12 11.78
N LEU A 33 1.70 -4.26 10.72
CA LEU A 33 2.75 -5.28 10.66
C LEU A 33 3.91 -5.01 11.62
N LEU A 34 4.05 -3.77 12.11
CA LEU A 34 5.11 -3.32 13.01
C LEU A 34 4.73 -3.41 14.50
N PHE A 35 3.62 -4.06 14.83
CA PHE A 35 3.16 -4.21 16.21
C PHE A 35 2.62 -5.61 16.47
N PRO A 36 2.71 -6.10 17.73
CA PRO A 36 2.02 -7.32 18.13
C PRO A 36 0.50 -7.17 17.94
N GLY A 37 -0.16 -8.20 17.43
CA GLY A 37 -1.61 -8.17 17.25
C GLY A 37 -2.14 -9.26 16.32
N THR A 38 -3.34 -9.05 15.80
CA THR A 38 -3.95 -9.89 14.77
C THR A 38 -3.53 -9.43 13.38
N PHE A 39 -3.37 -10.37 12.45
CA PHE A 39 -3.04 -9.99 11.08
C PHE A 39 -4.18 -9.23 10.41
N PRO A 40 -3.86 -8.18 9.64
CA PRO A 40 -4.83 -7.62 8.73
C PRO A 40 -5.22 -8.66 7.67
N SER A 41 -6.49 -8.68 7.27
CA SER A 41 -6.91 -9.49 6.12
C SER A 41 -6.13 -9.06 4.88
N LEU A 42 -5.44 -10.02 4.25
CA LEU A 42 -4.79 -9.80 2.96
C LEU A 42 -5.87 -9.32 1.97
N THR A 43 -5.68 -8.11 1.46
CA THR A 43 -6.63 -7.45 0.57
C THR A 43 -5.85 -6.96 -0.63
N PRO A 44 -6.40 -7.08 -1.85
CA PRO A 44 -5.80 -6.51 -3.03
C PRO A 44 -5.40 -5.05 -2.80
N TYR A 45 -4.20 -4.70 -3.26
CA TYR A 45 -3.63 -3.39 -3.07
C TYR A 45 -3.14 -2.79 -4.38
N ILE A 46 -2.78 -1.51 -4.36
CA ILE A 46 -2.10 -0.80 -5.44
C ILE A 46 -1.14 0.23 -4.82
N ASP A 47 0.02 0.45 -5.44
CA ASP A 47 0.91 1.54 -5.03
C ASP A 47 0.26 2.90 -5.31
N VAL A 48 0.29 3.82 -4.34
CA VAL A 48 -0.31 5.15 -4.42
C VAL A 48 0.29 5.97 -5.57
N ARG A 49 1.56 5.75 -5.93
CA ARG A 49 2.24 6.40 -7.06
C ARG A 49 1.71 5.90 -8.39
N ASP A 50 1.35 4.61 -8.48
CA ASP A 50 0.69 4.06 -9.66
C ASP A 50 -0.74 4.59 -9.79
N VAL A 51 -1.45 4.75 -8.67
CA VAL A 51 -2.77 5.41 -8.66
C VAL A 51 -2.66 6.86 -9.14
N ALA A 52 -1.69 7.62 -8.64
CA ALA A 52 -1.46 9.00 -9.09
C ALA A 52 -1.13 9.06 -10.59
N ARG A 53 -0.24 8.19 -11.06
CA ARG A 53 0.10 8.07 -12.50
C ARG A 53 -1.12 7.71 -13.33
N ALA A 54 -1.97 6.81 -12.85
CA ALA A 54 -3.20 6.43 -13.53
C ALA A 54 -4.20 7.59 -13.62
N HIS A 55 -4.34 8.39 -12.57
CA HIS A 55 -5.17 9.60 -12.61
C HIS A 55 -4.65 10.61 -13.62
N LEU A 56 -3.32 10.84 -13.67
CA LEU A 56 -2.71 11.71 -14.66
C LEU A 56 -2.96 11.20 -16.10
N ARG A 57 -2.76 9.91 -16.34
CA ARG A 57 -3.02 9.27 -17.64
C ARG A 57 -4.49 9.32 -18.04
N ALA A 58 -5.41 9.25 -17.08
CA ALA A 58 -6.84 9.33 -17.35
C ALA A 58 -7.25 10.67 -17.97
N LEU A 59 -6.57 11.78 -17.64
CA LEU A 59 -6.81 13.10 -18.24
C LEU A 59 -6.55 13.12 -19.75
N HIS A 60 -5.60 12.29 -20.21
CA HIS A 60 -5.21 12.17 -21.61
C HIS A 60 -5.75 10.89 -22.27
N SER A 61 -6.70 10.20 -21.62
CA SER A 61 -7.25 8.94 -22.13
C SER A 61 -8.05 9.15 -23.43
N PRO A 62 -7.95 8.24 -24.41
CA PRO A 62 -8.68 8.33 -25.69
C PRO A 62 -10.18 8.51 -25.47
N LEU A 63 -10.92 9.17 -26.37
CA LEU A 63 -12.34 9.45 -26.16
C LEU A 63 -13.16 8.17 -25.90
N THR A 64 -14.27 8.29 -25.15
CA THR A 64 -15.18 7.15 -24.89
C THR A 64 -15.68 6.50 -26.18
N SER A 65 -15.82 7.27 -27.28
CA SER A 65 -16.18 6.73 -28.59
C SER A 65 -15.11 5.82 -29.20
N GLN A 66 -13.84 5.95 -28.80
CA GLN A 66 -12.71 5.18 -29.33
C GLN A 66 -12.46 3.91 -28.51
N VAL A 67 -12.55 4.01 -27.18
CA VAL A 67 -12.20 2.92 -26.28
C VAL A 67 -13.39 2.35 -25.52
N GLY A 68 -14.57 2.95 -25.58
CA GLY A 68 -15.74 2.55 -24.78
C GLY A 68 -15.65 2.99 -23.32
N ARG A 69 -16.37 2.30 -22.43
CA ARG A 69 -16.54 2.67 -21.01
C ARG A 69 -15.20 2.72 -20.25
N LYS A 70 -14.94 3.82 -19.55
CA LYS A 70 -13.66 4.10 -18.85
C LYS A 70 -13.68 3.85 -17.33
N ARG A 71 -14.58 3.01 -16.82
CA ARG A 71 -14.54 2.59 -15.40
C ARG A 71 -13.48 1.51 -15.25
N ILE A 72 -12.25 1.95 -14.96
CA ILE A 72 -11.09 1.07 -14.80
C ILE A 72 -10.95 0.71 -13.32
N LEU A 73 -11.01 -0.58 -13.02
CA LEU A 73 -10.55 -1.16 -11.76
C LEU A 73 -9.02 -1.23 -11.81
N LEU A 74 -8.35 -0.69 -10.81
CA LEU A 74 -6.89 -0.63 -10.75
C LEU A 74 -6.42 -1.33 -9.47
N SER A 75 -5.65 -2.39 -9.64
CA SER A 75 -4.93 -3.09 -8.57
C SER A 75 -3.53 -3.41 -9.05
N SER A 76 -2.62 -3.63 -8.12
CA SER A 76 -1.28 -4.15 -8.40
C SER A 76 -1.39 -5.43 -9.22
N SER A 77 -0.50 -5.59 -10.20
CA SER A 77 -0.28 -6.87 -10.89
C SER A 77 0.59 -7.82 -10.07
N TYR A 78 1.15 -7.35 -8.95
CA TYR A 78 1.99 -8.11 -8.06
C TYR A 78 1.24 -8.44 -6.76
N GLY A 79 1.48 -9.64 -6.26
CA GLY A 79 1.05 -10.09 -4.93
C GLY A 79 2.14 -10.93 -4.31
N GLN A 80 2.14 -10.96 -2.99
CA GLN A 80 3.03 -11.74 -2.15
C GLN A 80 2.33 -12.05 -0.82
N PRO A 81 2.34 -13.33 -0.39
CA PRO A 81 1.79 -13.73 0.91
C PRO A 81 2.35 -12.90 2.07
N LEU A 82 1.52 -12.70 3.09
CA LEU A 82 1.84 -11.82 4.21
C LEU A 82 3.14 -12.20 4.92
N GLN A 83 3.39 -13.49 5.11
CA GLN A 83 4.62 -14.02 5.71
C GLN A 83 5.84 -13.61 4.91
N LYS A 84 5.74 -13.63 3.57
CA LYS A 84 6.83 -13.18 2.69
C LYS A 84 7.05 -11.68 2.75
N ARG A 85 6.02 -10.88 3.03
CA ARG A 85 6.17 -9.43 3.32
C ARG A 85 6.87 -9.20 4.65
N LEU A 86 6.56 -9.97 5.69
CA LEU A 86 7.25 -9.90 6.98
C LEU A 86 8.73 -10.31 6.86
N GLU A 87 9.01 -11.41 6.16
CA GLU A 87 10.39 -11.83 5.85
C GLU A 87 11.13 -10.73 5.09
N LEU A 88 10.48 -10.10 4.10
CA LEU A 88 11.05 -8.99 3.36
C LEU A 88 11.44 -7.83 4.28
N ILE A 89 10.53 -7.37 5.15
CA ILE A 89 10.81 -6.27 6.09
C ILE A 89 11.91 -6.68 7.07
N ALA A 90 11.86 -7.88 7.64
CA ALA A 90 12.86 -8.38 8.58
C ALA A 90 14.28 -8.42 7.97
N ASN A 91 14.38 -8.80 6.69
CA ASN A 91 15.64 -8.92 5.98
C ASN A 91 16.18 -7.57 5.52
N GLN A 92 15.31 -6.68 5.00
CA GLN A 92 15.73 -5.40 4.40
C GLN A 92 15.77 -4.25 5.41
N ARG A 93 15.07 -4.36 6.54
CA ARG A 93 14.99 -3.36 7.62
C ARG A 93 15.19 -4.04 8.98
N PHE A 94 16.38 -4.62 9.16
CA PHE A 94 16.73 -5.44 10.33
C PHE A 94 16.40 -4.80 11.69
N ALA A 95 16.53 -3.48 11.82
CA ALA A 95 16.19 -2.74 13.04
C ALA A 95 14.71 -2.85 13.46
N LEU A 96 13.82 -3.22 12.53
CA LEU A 96 12.40 -3.39 12.78
C LEU A 96 12.01 -4.83 13.12
N LYS A 97 12.93 -5.79 13.04
CA LYS A 97 12.63 -7.22 13.18
C LYS A 97 11.89 -7.56 14.48
N GLU A 98 12.35 -7.00 15.60
CA GLU A 98 11.76 -7.22 16.93
C GLU A 98 10.39 -6.54 17.10
N ARG A 99 10.01 -5.65 16.19
CA ARG A 99 8.70 -4.97 16.19
C ARG A 99 7.65 -5.76 15.42
N LEU A 100 8.07 -6.63 14.50
CA LEU A 100 7.14 -7.28 13.58
C LEU A 100 6.13 -8.14 14.32
N ILE A 101 4.91 -8.16 13.80
CA ILE A 101 3.86 -9.07 14.25
C ILE A 101 4.35 -10.52 14.21
N THR A 102 4.25 -11.22 15.34
CA THR A 102 4.73 -12.61 15.51
C THR A 102 3.61 -13.64 15.57
N ALA A 103 2.35 -13.21 15.54
CA ALA A 103 1.21 -14.11 15.50
C ALA A 103 1.32 -15.07 14.31
N THR A 104 0.57 -16.17 14.33
CA THR A 104 0.38 -16.99 13.12
C THR A 104 -0.77 -16.40 12.31
N PRO A 105 -0.58 -16.09 11.03
CA PRO A 105 -1.68 -15.63 10.19
C PRO A 105 -2.73 -16.72 10.12
N GLN A 106 -3.96 -16.38 10.52
CA GLN A 106 -5.10 -17.23 10.27
C GLN A 106 -5.23 -17.34 8.76
N MET A 107 -4.90 -18.53 8.25
CA MET A 107 -4.93 -18.83 6.83
C MET A 107 -6.32 -18.48 6.29
N THR A 108 -6.39 -17.40 5.51
CA THR A 108 -7.45 -17.23 4.54
C THR A 108 -6.79 -17.19 3.19
N GLU A 109 -7.29 -18.02 2.28
CA GLU A 109 -6.99 -18.03 0.84
C GLU A 109 -7.38 -16.68 0.20
N ALA A 110 -6.79 -15.60 0.68
CA ALA A 110 -7.09 -14.27 0.22
C ALA A 110 -6.46 -14.08 -1.16
N LEU A 111 -7.30 -13.69 -2.12
CA LEU A 111 -6.85 -13.19 -3.42
C LEU A 111 -5.98 -11.96 -3.18
N ASP A 112 -4.67 -12.16 -3.21
CA ASP A 112 -3.71 -11.06 -3.07
C ASP A 112 -3.56 -10.25 -4.37
N VAL A 113 -3.90 -10.87 -5.50
CA VAL A 113 -3.99 -10.24 -6.81
C VAL A 113 -5.39 -10.46 -7.36
N LEU A 114 -6.07 -9.38 -7.76
CA LEU A 114 -7.35 -9.48 -8.46
C LEU A 114 -7.14 -9.95 -9.90
N PRO A 115 -8.04 -10.78 -10.46
CA PRO A 115 -8.01 -11.20 -11.86
C PRO A 115 -8.46 -10.06 -12.79
N ILE A 116 -7.70 -8.96 -12.81
CA ILE A 116 -8.00 -7.76 -13.61
C ILE A 116 -7.54 -7.99 -15.05
N ASN A 117 -8.35 -7.51 -15.99
CA ASN A 117 -7.94 -7.40 -17.38
C ASN A 117 -6.94 -6.22 -17.55
N PHE A 118 -5.65 -6.49 -17.38
CA PHE A 118 -4.61 -5.46 -17.53
C PHE A 118 -4.44 -4.95 -18.97
N LYS A 119 -4.86 -5.72 -19.98
CA LYS A 119 -4.92 -5.20 -21.36
C LYS A 119 -5.84 -3.99 -21.44
N ARG A 120 -6.95 -4.01 -20.69
CA ARG A 120 -7.87 -2.87 -20.63
C ARG A 120 -7.26 -1.64 -19.95
N VAL A 121 -6.44 -1.87 -18.91
CA VAL A 121 -5.68 -0.81 -18.24
C VAL A 121 -4.70 -0.17 -19.23
N GLU A 122 -3.99 -0.99 -20.01
CA GLU A 122 -3.06 -0.52 -21.03
C GLU A 122 -3.77 0.24 -22.16
N GLU A 123 -4.87 -0.28 -22.70
CA GLU A 123 -5.63 0.37 -23.78
C GLU A 123 -6.14 1.76 -23.40
N VAL A 124 -6.58 1.95 -22.15
CA VAL A 124 -7.21 3.21 -21.72
C VAL A 124 -6.21 4.19 -21.10
N LEU A 125 -5.20 3.68 -20.38
CA LEU A 125 -4.27 4.50 -19.60
C LEU A 125 -2.83 4.46 -20.13
N GLY A 126 -2.52 3.56 -21.08
CA GLY A 126 -1.16 3.33 -21.56
C GLY A 126 -0.22 2.77 -20.49
N MET A 127 -0.77 2.15 -19.44
CA MET A 127 -0.01 1.59 -18.32
C MET A 127 0.15 0.09 -18.48
N LYS A 128 1.40 -0.35 -18.70
CA LYS A 128 1.79 -1.76 -18.73
C LYS A 128 2.07 -2.25 -17.31
N THR A 129 1.80 -3.53 -17.03
CA THR A 129 2.04 -4.17 -15.72
C THR A 129 3.49 -4.03 -15.24
N VAL A 130 4.46 -4.12 -16.14
CA VAL A 130 5.89 -3.93 -15.83
C VAL A 130 6.24 -2.54 -15.29
N ASN A 131 5.36 -1.55 -15.47
CA ASN A 131 5.57 -0.20 -14.96
C ASN A 131 4.97 0.03 -13.57
N PHE A 132 4.26 -0.96 -13.02
CA PHE A 132 3.72 -0.89 -11.67
C PHE A 132 4.84 -1.13 -10.67
N HIS A 133 4.75 -0.51 -9.50
CA HIS A 133 5.69 -0.78 -8.43
C HIS A 133 5.48 -2.19 -7.91
N SER A 134 6.59 -2.87 -7.65
CA SER A 134 6.62 -4.20 -7.07
C SER A 134 6.07 -4.20 -5.65
N VAL A 135 5.79 -5.40 -5.10
CA VAL A 135 5.48 -5.54 -3.68
C VAL A 135 6.61 -4.98 -2.83
N GLU A 136 7.86 -5.24 -3.21
CA GLU A 136 9.03 -4.82 -2.45
C GLU A 136 9.12 -3.30 -2.35
N GLU A 137 9.09 -2.60 -3.49
CA GLU A 137 9.08 -1.14 -3.51
C GLU A 137 7.90 -0.57 -2.72
N THR A 138 6.69 -1.10 -2.94
CA THR A 138 5.49 -0.57 -2.27
C THR A 138 5.60 -0.72 -0.75
N ILE A 139 5.92 -1.92 -0.27
CA ILE A 139 5.91 -2.24 1.16
C ILE A 139 7.08 -1.56 1.88
N LEU A 140 8.30 -1.62 1.34
CA LEU A 140 9.46 -1.01 1.99
C LEU A 140 9.35 0.51 2.02
N ASP A 141 8.95 1.15 0.92
CA ASP A 141 8.79 2.60 0.89
C ASP A 141 7.66 3.06 1.83
N THR A 142 6.59 2.27 1.97
CA THR A 142 5.52 2.55 2.95
C THR A 142 6.05 2.46 4.38
N VAL A 143 6.80 1.41 4.70
CA VAL A 143 7.38 1.22 6.05
C VAL A 143 8.32 2.38 6.38
N ASP A 144 9.22 2.73 5.47
CA ASP A 144 10.17 3.83 5.70
C ASP A 144 9.44 5.15 5.95
N ALA A 145 8.42 5.47 5.15
CA ALA A 145 7.60 6.66 5.34
C ALA A 145 6.83 6.66 6.68
N LEU A 146 6.39 5.50 7.17
CA LEU A 146 5.74 5.38 8.48
C LEU A 146 6.73 5.57 9.63
N ILE A 147 7.97 5.10 9.50
CA ILE A 147 9.02 5.34 10.50
C ILE A 147 9.42 6.82 10.55
N GLU A 148 9.43 7.51 9.40
CA GLU A 148 9.61 8.97 9.37
C GLU A 148 8.48 9.70 10.09
N VAL A 149 7.23 9.27 9.91
CA VAL A 149 6.08 9.82 10.66
C VAL A 149 6.23 9.58 12.17
N GLU A 150 6.67 8.40 12.61
CA GLU A 150 6.96 8.15 14.03
C GLU A 150 8.04 9.10 14.58
N ALA A 151 9.08 9.38 13.78
CA ALA A 151 10.11 10.32 14.16
C ALA A 151 9.54 11.74 14.31
N GLN A 152 8.65 12.18 13.42
CA GLN A 152 7.96 13.46 13.53
C GLN A 152 7.12 13.55 14.81
N TRP A 153 6.35 12.50 15.14
CA TRP A 153 5.58 12.45 16.38
C TRP A 153 6.47 12.58 17.61
N ARG A 154 7.56 11.81 17.69
CA ARG A 154 8.52 11.89 18.79
C ARG A 154 9.12 13.30 18.92
N SER A 155 9.52 13.91 17.80
CA SER A 155 10.08 15.27 17.78
C SER A 155 9.07 16.34 18.21
N ALA A 156 7.79 16.12 17.94
CA ALA A 156 6.70 17.00 18.35
C ALA A 156 6.18 16.69 19.78
N GLY A 157 6.77 15.74 20.49
CA GLY A 157 6.38 15.37 21.86
C GLY A 157 5.14 14.49 21.95
N HIS A 158 4.71 13.87 20.85
CA HIS A 158 3.57 12.96 20.81
C HIS A 158 4.04 11.48 20.90
N PRO A 159 3.29 10.63 21.62
CA PRO A 159 3.63 9.22 21.76
C PRO A 159 3.38 8.45 20.46
N ILE A 160 4.07 7.33 20.27
CA ILE A 160 3.71 6.38 19.23
C ILE A 160 2.43 5.67 19.65
N VAL A 161 1.44 5.65 18.75
CA VAL A 161 0.15 5.01 19.00
C VAL A 161 0.12 3.66 18.32
N THR A 162 -0.10 2.61 19.10
CA THR A 162 -0.28 1.25 18.57
C THR A 162 -1.70 1.11 18.00
N PRO A 163 -1.85 0.60 16.77
CA PRO A 163 -3.17 0.30 16.21
C PRO A 163 -3.96 -0.71 17.05
N THR A 164 -5.27 -0.52 17.15
CA THR A 164 -6.15 -1.47 17.83
C THR A 164 -6.37 -2.72 16.94
N PRO A 165 -6.27 -3.95 17.47
CA PRO A 165 -6.58 -5.15 16.69
C PRO A 165 -8.02 -5.12 16.17
N GLY A 166 -8.23 -5.22 14.85
CA GLY A 166 -9.55 -5.39 14.25
C GLY A 166 -9.98 -4.40 13.16
N PHE A 167 -9.09 -3.51 12.69
CA PHE A 167 -9.31 -2.67 11.51
C PHE A 167 -8.27 -2.90 10.42
#